data_AF-A0A1G9CSW3-F1
#
_entry.id   AF-A0A1G9CSW3-F1
#
_cell.length_a   1.000
_cell.length_b   1.000
_cell.length_c   1.000
_cell.angle_alpha   90.00
_cell.angle_beta   90.00
_cell.angle_gamma   90.00
#
_symmetry.space_group_name_H-M   'P 1'
#
loop_
_entity.id
_entity.type
_entity.pdbx_description
1 polymer ?
#
loop_
_entity_poly.entity_id
_entity_poly.type
_entity_poly.pdbx_seq_one_letter_code
_entity_poly.pdbx_strand_id
1 'polypeptide(L)'
;MHLAFPQYYVIKTGENLTYYFFSNNDNELCYHLFNEDNMLIKKKTLVNEIIIDFSVAINPINEIHVICLTKVGNLLYYIGSDDGWNHRLLSKLDIKSNIYRYLSLFIQKDYVHILCVKTNLLNAIVSSIEHMYWDDKNLQRSTVTSYLPGKHPSPYQVQIDPLNNIHIVYKVFYKNNHQLYYSKFNFLTKKWIPGEIITDLKEDHSHPYMLIDNKENLHLVWCTIEENNFILKYRKKANILSQKSKWSNIQSLSNKNANHISPIIIQQGSFLKVLSRQNYHISEIVSQDYGNSWTSVSKSKLYRTKKPLLIRYLSNFQGEKTIYCLQHVYGEITDHILLFGTKLYKLKEKNTGDLRQVSPTAIEVGNFSSTPSMVIEKDGGELPPSEDSSIINDNHLNKSNADSDLQQLLHNIEKHIALLMMELEKLQEIKGLLQNKSSAEDDSSTVIDCHSSNVLLDSFGSLEKNFSAIEKTQSTLEKDFEVFGEKLDSLDEEITLYREELLHLHEGIKEITYNTGFFNRIKNLFS
;
A
#
# COMPACT_ATOMS: atom_id res chain seq x y z
N MET A 1 -10.86 13.02 18.83
CA MET A 1 -11.97 12.50 17.99
C MET A 1 -11.33 11.93 16.72
N HIS A 2 -11.30 10.61 16.55
CA HIS A 2 -10.76 9.98 15.35
C HIS A 2 -11.80 10.06 14.24
N LEU A 3 -11.58 10.93 13.25
CA LEU A 3 -12.40 10.95 12.05
C LEU A 3 -12.09 9.68 11.26
N ALA A 4 -12.93 8.66 11.40
CA ALA A 4 -12.95 7.53 10.47
C ALA A 4 -13.18 8.12 9.06
N PHE A 5 -12.34 7.74 8.10
CA PHE A 5 -12.62 8.05 6.71
C PHE A 5 -13.94 7.37 6.37
N PRO A 6 -15.00 8.09 5.96
CA PRO A 6 -16.27 7.45 5.70
C PRO A 6 -16.08 6.44 4.56
N GLN A 7 -16.48 5.20 4.83
CA GLN A 7 -16.31 4.09 3.91
C GLN A 7 -17.63 3.83 3.19
N TYR A 8 -17.57 3.95 1.88
CA TYR A 8 -18.70 3.72 0.99
C TYR A 8 -18.32 2.63 0.01
N TYR A 9 -19.07 1.52 0.02
CA TYR A 9 -18.85 0.42 -0.91
C TYR A 9 -20.08 0.24 -1.79
N VAL A 10 -19.88 0.18 -3.10
CA VAL A 10 -20.90 -0.21 -4.07
C VAL A 10 -20.47 -1.52 -4.71
N ILE A 11 -21.30 -2.55 -4.53
CA ILE A 11 -21.09 -3.90 -5.03
C ILE A 11 -22.16 -4.20 -6.06
N LYS A 12 -21.77 -4.55 -7.28
CA LYS A 12 -22.70 -4.92 -8.35
C LYS A 12 -22.59 -6.40 -8.67
N THR A 13 -23.68 -7.14 -8.54
CA THR A 13 -23.70 -8.59 -8.80
C THR A 13 -23.73 -8.88 -10.31
N GLY A 14 -23.49 -10.14 -10.68
CA GLY A 14 -23.65 -10.61 -12.05
C GLY A 14 -25.07 -10.43 -12.61
N GLU A 15 -26.08 -10.42 -11.73
CA GLU A 15 -27.50 -10.19 -12.04
C GLU A 15 -27.87 -8.70 -12.08
N ASN A 16 -26.88 -7.81 -12.11
CA ASN A 16 -27.08 -6.35 -12.19
C ASN A 16 -27.80 -5.73 -10.97
N LEU A 17 -27.90 -6.46 -9.85
CA LEU A 17 -28.32 -5.90 -8.56
C LEU A 17 -27.16 -5.13 -7.94
N THR A 18 -27.45 -4.00 -7.30
CA THR A 18 -26.43 -3.17 -6.66
C THR A 18 -26.67 -3.04 -5.16
N TYR A 19 -25.66 -3.40 -4.36
CA TYR A 19 -25.62 -3.18 -2.92
C TYR A 19 -24.74 -1.98 -2.60
N TYR A 20 -25.23 -1.08 -1.76
CA TYR A 20 -24.47 0.05 -1.24
C TYR A 20 -24.31 -0.08 0.26
N PHE A 21 -23.10 -0.37 0.73
CA PHE A 21 -22.76 -0.50 2.15
C PHE A 21 -22.13 0.78 2.70
N PHE A 22 -22.54 1.15 3.90
CA PHE A 22 -22.06 2.33 4.62
C PHE A 22 -22.27 2.19 6.13
N SER A 23 -21.52 2.98 6.90
CA SER A 23 -21.76 3.17 8.32
C SER A 23 -22.76 4.32 8.52
N ASN A 24 -23.83 4.09 9.28
CA ASN A 24 -24.80 5.14 9.62
C ASN A 24 -24.25 6.09 10.71
N ASN A 25 -25.07 7.06 11.15
CA ASN A 25 -24.67 8.03 12.19
C ASN A 25 -24.42 7.39 13.56
N ASP A 26 -25.06 6.25 13.82
CA ASP A 26 -24.90 5.46 15.04
C ASP A 26 -23.70 4.50 14.97
N ASN A 27 -22.96 4.54 13.86
CA ASN A 27 -21.86 3.63 13.52
C ASN A 27 -22.28 2.16 13.44
N GLU A 28 -23.51 1.91 13.01
CA GLU A 28 -23.99 0.59 12.62
C GLU A 28 -23.70 0.37 11.13
N LEU A 29 -23.51 -0.89 10.74
CA LEU A 29 -23.28 -1.24 9.34
C LEU A 29 -24.60 -1.47 8.64
N CYS A 30 -24.91 -0.64 7.64
CA CYS A 30 -26.12 -0.72 6.84
C CYS A 30 -25.82 -1.02 5.37
N TYR A 31 -26.84 -1.49 4.65
CA TYR A 31 -26.82 -1.48 3.20
C TYR A 31 -28.16 -1.09 2.58
N HIS A 32 -28.07 -0.50 1.38
CA HIS A 32 -29.19 -0.28 0.48
C HIS A 32 -29.08 -1.23 -0.72
N LEU A 33 -30.20 -1.72 -1.21
CA LEU A 33 -30.29 -2.55 -2.41
C LEU A 33 -30.99 -1.78 -3.53
N PHE A 34 -30.38 -1.75 -4.71
CA PHE A 34 -30.91 -1.14 -5.93
C PHE A 34 -31.11 -2.21 -7.01
N ASN A 35 -32.17 -2.05 -7.80
CA ASN A 35 -32.46 -2.92 -8.93
C ASN A 35 -31.59 -2.57 -10.16
N GLU A 36 -31.81 -3.30 -11.25
CA GLU A 36 -31.14 -3.09 -12.54
C GLU A 36 -31.36 -1.69 -13.15
N ASP A 37 -32.48 -1.06 -12.83
CA ASP A 37 -32.83 0.31 -13.23
C ASP A 37 -32.20 1.39 -12.34
N ASN A 38 -31.33 1.00 -11.40
CA ASN A 38 -30.70 1.87 -10.42
C ASN A 38 -31.73 2.57 -9.51
N MET A 39 -32.83 1.89 -9.21
CA MET A 39 -33.86 2.33 -8.28
C MET A 39 -33.70 1.60 -6.95
N LEU A 40 -33.74 2.38 -5.86
CA LEU A 40 -33.70 1.84 -4.51
C LEU A 40 -34.90 0.93 -4.22
N ILE A 41 -34.64 -0.31 -3.85
CA ILE A 41 -35.64 -1.33 -3.47
C ILE A 41 -35.78 -1.42 -1.95
N LYS A 42 -34.65 -1.47 -1.25
CA LYS A 42 -34.61 -1.88 0.17
C LYS A 42 -33.49 -1.20 0.94
N LYS A 43 -33.70 -1.04 2.25
CA LYS A 43 -32.70 -0.59 3.24
C LYS A 43 -32.66 -1.60 4.39
N LYS A 44 -31.49 -1.99 4.86
CA LYS A 44 -31.32 -2.93 5.98
C LYS A 44 -30.10 -2.57 6.82
N THR A 45 -30.18 -2.80 8.13
CA THR A 45 -29.00 -2.84 9.02
C THR A 45 -28.48 -4.27 9.05
N LEU A 46 -27.20 -4.45 8.69
CA LEU A 46 -26.52 -5.74 8.70
C LEU A 46 -25.95 -6.06 10.08
N VAL A 47 -25.35 -5.06 10.74
CA VAL A 47 -24.75 -5.19 12.08
C VAL A 47 -25.25 -4.04 12.94
N ASN A 48 -26.06 -4.37 13.96
CA ASN A 48 -26.61 -3.40 14.92
C ASN A 48 -25.62 -3.05 16.04
N GLU A 49 -24.46 -3.71 16.09
CA GLU A 49 -23.37 -3.33 17.00
C GLU A 49 -22.60 -2.12 16.44
N ILE A 50 -22.10 -1.27 17.34
CA ILE A 50 -21.23 -0.17 16.96
C ILE A 50 -19.92 -0.72 16.38
N ILE A 51 -19.65 -0.40 15.12
CA ILE A 51 -18.42 -0.78 14.42
C ILE A 51 -17.38 0.35 14.46
N ILE A 52 -16.11 -0.05 14.46
CA ILE A 52 -14.93 0.82 14.33
C ILE A 52 -14.61 1.05 12.84
N ASP A 53 -14.67 -0.03 12.05
CA ASP A 53 -14.22 -0.06 10.66
C ASP A 53 -14.81 -1.30 9.95
N PHE A 54 -14.99 -1.25 8.62
CA PHE A 54 -15.45 -2.39 7.82
C PHE A 54 -14.88 -2.43 6.39
N SER A 55 -14.93 -3.60 5.76
CA SER A 55 -14.60 -3.75 4.35
C SER A 55 -15.46 -4.79 3.67
N VAL A 56 -15.74 -4.57 2.39
CA VAL A 56 -16.64 -5.40 1.58
C VAL A 56 -15.91 -5.89 0.34
N ALA A 57 -16.12 -7.16 0.00
CA ALA A 57 -15.66 -7.81 -1.21
C ALA A 57 -16.79 -8.63 -1.85
N ILE A 58 -16.61 -9.03 -3.10
CA ILE A 58 -17.49 -9.98 -3.80
C ILE A 58 -16.61 -11.02 -4.50
N ASN A 59 -16.94 -12.30 -4.34
CA ASN A 59 -16.21 -13.37 -5.02
C ASN A 59 -16.80 -13.63 -6.44
N PRO A 60 -16.15 -14.40 -7.31
CA PRO A 60 -16.65 -14.65 -8.67
C PRO A 60 -18.03 -15.31 -8.78
N ILE A 61 -18.52 -15.95 -7.70
CA ILE A 61 -19.83 -16.63 -7.65
C ILE A 61 -20.95 -15.76 -7.06
N ASN A 62 -20.74 -14.44 -6.96
CA ASN A 62 -21.68 -13.44 -6.43
C ASN A 62 -21.96 -13.50 -4.93
N GLU A 63 -21.16 -14.20 -4.13
CA GLU A 63 -21.26 -14.08 -2.68
C GLU A 63 -20.59 -12.79 -2.23
N ILE A 64 -21.30 -12.01 -1.42
CA ILE A 64 -20.78 -10.78 -0.84
C ILE A 64 -20.16 -11.14 0.50
N HIS A 65 -18.91 -10.71 0.68
CA HIS A 65 -18.14 -10.90 1.88
C HIS A 65 -17.98 -9.57 2.58
N VAL A 66 -18.23 -9.53 3.87
CA VAL A 66 -18.10 -8.31 4.68
C VAL A 66 -17.30 -8.65 5.93
N ILE A 67 -16.31 -7.82 6.24
CA ILE A 67 -15.60 -7.88 7.52
C ILE A 67 -15.84 -6.58 8.27
N CYS A 68 -16.08 -6.67 9.58
CA CYS A 68 -16.17 -5.50 10.43
C CYS A 68 -15.50 -5.74 11.78
N LEU A 69 -14.93 -4.67 12.35
CA LEU A 69 -14.39 -4.67 13.70
C LEU A 69 -15.35 -3.92 14.61
N THR A 70 -15.84 -4.56 15.66
CA THR A 70 -16.78 -3.93 16.61
C THR A 70 -16.05 -3.15 17.71
N LYS A 71 -16.77 -2.26 18.40
CA LYS A 71 -16.25 -1.49 19.54
C LYS A 71 -15.86 -2.31 20.76
N VAL A 72 -16.14 -3.62 20.79
CA VAL A 72 -15.66 -4.56 21.83
C VAL A 72 -14.47 -5.40 21.36
N GLY A 73 -13.97 -5.14 20.14
CA GLY A 73 -12.80 -5.80 19.56
C GLY A 73 -13.12 -7.08 18.78
N ASN A 74 -14.39 -7.39 18.52
CA ASN A 74 -14.73 -8.58 17.73
C ASN A 74 -14.48 -8.30 16.24
N LEU A 75 -13.64 -9.12 15.61
CA LEU A 75 -13.46 -9.13 14.16
C LEU A 75 -14.44 -10.15 13.56
N LEU A 76 -15.57 -9.64 13.08
CA LEU A 76 -16.67 -10.44 12.55
C LEU A 76 -16.58 -10.51 11.03
N TYR A 77 -16.84 -11.69 10.49
CA TYR A 77 -16.89 -11.96 9.06
C TYR A 77 -18.27 -12.45 8.68
N TYR A 78 -18.88 -11.80 7.69
CA TYR A 78 -20.18 -12.09 7.13
C TYR A 78 -20.04 -12.54 5.69
N ILE A 79 -20.85 -13.50 5.28
CA ILE A 79 -20.97 -13.95 3.89
C ILE A 79 -22.44 -14.16 3.55
N GLY A 80 -22.87 -13.66 2.39
CA GLY A 80 -24.23 -13.88 1.92
C GLY A 80 -24.75 -12.79 0.99
N SER A 81 -26.07 -12.68 0.95
CA SER A 81 -26.84 -11.74 0.12
C SER A 81 -28.11 -11.31 0.86
N ASP A 82 -29.08 -10.68 0.17
CA ASP A 82 -30.31 -10.21 0.83
C ASP A 82 -31.14 -11.36 1.45
N ASP A 83 -31.06 -12.56 0.86
CA ASP A 83 -31.81 -13.75 1.28
C ASP A 83 -31.29 -14.39 2.57
N GLY A 84 -30.10 -13.98 3.03
CA GLY A 84 -29.52 -14.50 4.26
C GLY A 84 -28.05 -14.12 4.40
N TRP A 85 -27.68 -13.76 5.63
CA TRP A 85 -26.29 -13.47 6.01
C TRP A 85 -25.83 -14.49 7.04
N ASN A 86 -24.82 -15.27 6.69
CA ASN A 86 -24.09 -16.10 7.64
C ASN A 86 -22.94 -15.28 8.21
N HIS A 87 -22.56 -15.54 9.46
CA HIS A 87 -21.43 -14.84 10.07
C HIS A 87 -20.64 -15.72 11.03
N ARG A 88 -19.38 -15.34 11.24
CA ARG A 88 -18.44 -16.01 12.14
C ARG A 88 -17.54 -14.97 12.82
N LEU A 89 -17.23 -15.21 14.09
CA LEU A 89 -16.16 -14.50 14.78
C LEU A 89 -14.80 -15.06 14.33
N LEU A 90 -13.98 -14.24 13.67
CA LEU A 90 -12.64 -14.65 13.24
C LEU A 90 -11.61 -14.49 14.36
N SER A 91 -11.68 -13.39 15.11
CA SER A 91 -10.80 -13.14 16.23
C SER A 91 -11.29 -12.01 17.14
N LYS A 92 -10.68 -11.90 18.32
CA LYS A 92 -10.85 -10.77 19.24
C LYS A 92 -9.56 -9.96 19.28
N LEU A 93 -9.61 -8.73 18.79
CA LEU A 93 -8.49 -7.80 18.75
C LEU A 93 -8.45 -6.98 20.04
N ASP A 94 -7.25 -6.74 20.56
CA ASP A 94 -7.06 -5.90 21.76
C ASP A 94 -7.16 -4.42 21.39
N ILE A 95 -8.39 -3.90 21.45
CA ILE A 95 -8.71 -2.49 21.24
C ILE A 95 -8.44 -1.61 22.47
N LYS A 96 -8.13 -2.20 23.64
CA LYS A 96 -7.82 -1.44 24.86
C LYS A 96 -6.41 -0.88 24.82
N SER A 97 -5.48 -1.62 24.23
CA SER A 97 -4.08 -1.21 24.09
C SER A 97 -3.71 -0.77 22.67
N ASN A 98 -4.61 -0.92 21.68
CA ASN A 98 -4.32 -0.61 20.28
C ASN A 98 -5.50 0.08 19.58
N ILE A 99 -5.16 0.95 18.63
CA ILE A 99 -6.10 1.51 17.67
C ILE A 99 -5.94 0.73 16.36
N TYR A 100 -7.06 0.26 15.80
CA TYR A 100 -7.10 -0.38 14.49
C TYR A 100 -7.79 0.54 13.48
N ARG A 101 -7.25 0.64 12.26
CA ARG A 101 -7.78 1.48 11.18
C ARG A 101 -7.58 0.84 9.82
N TYR A 102 -8.35 1.32 8.84
CA TYR A 102 -8.23 1.01 7.43
C TYR A 102 -8.32 -0.49 7.19
N LEU A 103 -9.41 -1.12 7.62
CA LEU A 103 -9.67 -2.52 7.24
C LEU A 103 -9.78 -2.62 5.72
N SER A 104 -9.10 -3.61 5.14
CA SER A 104 -9.25 -3.96 3.73
C SER A 104 -9.43 -5.47 3.60
N LEU A 105 -10.45 -5.86 2.84
CA LEU A 105 -10.80 -7.25 2.57
C LEU A 105 -10.57 -7.58 1.10
N PHE A 106 -10.02 -8.76 0.84
CA PHE A 106 -9.97 -9.35 -0.49
C PHE A 106 -10.05 -10.88 -0.39
N ILE A 107 -10.75 -11.46 -1.36
CA ILE A 107 -11.02 -12.90 -1.44
C ILE A 107 -10.20 -13.46 -2.58
N GLN A 108 -9.35 -14.45 -2.30
CA GLN A 108 -8.42 -14.99 -3.26
C GLN A 108 -8.36 -16.50 -3.16
N LYS A 109 -8.93 -17.20 -4.14
CA LYS A 109 -9.13 -18.66 -4.07
C LYS A 109 -9.84 -19.02 -2.76
N ASP A 110 -9.23 -19.87 -1.95
CA ASP A 110 -9.76 -20.33 -0.65
C ASP A 110 -9.26 -19.48 0.54
N TYR A 111 -8.60 -18.34 0.27
CA TYR A 111 -8.08 -17.46 1.31
C TYR A 111 -8.87 -16.15 1.40
N VAL A 112 -9.25 -15.81 2.62
CA VAL A 112 -9.73 -14.48 2.99
C VAL A 112 -8.57 -13.70 3.55
N HIS A 113 -8.18 -12.63 2.87
CA HIS A 113 -7.10 -11.77 3.32
C HIS A 113 -7.65 -10.46 3.88
N ILE A 114 -7.05 -10.05 5.00
CA ILE A 114 -7.47 -8.92 5.80
C ILE A 114 -6.22 -8.10 6.11
N LEU A 115 -6.23 -6.83 5.71
CA LEU A 115 -5.20 -5.87 6.09
C LEU A 115 -5.78 -4.84 7.05
N CYS A 116 -4.98 -4.39 8.02
CA CYS A 116 -5.31 -3.24 8.86
C CYS A 116 -4.06 -2.53 9.36
N VAL A 117 -4.20 -1.27 9.75
CA VAL A 117 -3.19 -0.54 10.52
C VAL A 117 -3.47 -0.75 11.99
N LYS A 118 -2.45 -1.12 12.76
CA LYS A 118 -2.44 -1.23 14.21
C LYS A 118 -1.49 -0.18 14.80
N THR A 119 -1.99 0.64 15.72
CA THR A 119 -1.18 1.62 16.47
C THR A 119 -1.25 1.27 17.95
N ASN A 120 -0.12 1.08 18.60
CA ASN A 120 -0.08 0.83 20.04
C ASN A 120 -0.35 2.14 20.80
N LEU A 121 -1.22 2.12 21.82
CA LEU A 121 -1.55 3.32 22.60
C LEU A 121 -0.42 3.78 23.54
N LEU A 122 0.44 2.86 24.00
CA LEU A 122 1.64 3.18 24.78
C LEU A 122 2.73 3.81 23.91
N ASN A 123 2.79 3.45 22.63
CA ASN A 123 3.69 4.05 21.64
C ASN A 123 2.92 4.50 20.40
N ALA A 124 2.14 5.56 20.56
CA ALA A 124 1.28 6.09 19.48
C ALA A 124 2.06 6.67 18.29
N ILE A 125 3.39 6.80 18.41
CA ILE A 125 4.28 7.28 17.35
C ILE A 125 4.53 6.19 16.31
N VAL A 126 4.46 4.91 16.70
CA VAL A 126 4.72 3.77 15.80
C VAL A 126 3.43 3.05 15.47
N SER A 127 3.23 2.77 14.19
CA SER A 127 2.13 1.92 13.70
C SER A 127 2.69 0.78 12.88
N SER A 128 1.95 -0.31 12.79
CA SER A 128 2.24 -1.43 11.90
C SER A 128 1.09 -1.65 10.94
N ILE A 129 1.39 -2.10 9.72
CA ILE A 129 0.38 -2.68 8.83
C ILE A 129 0.41 -4.18 9.08
N GLU A 130 -0.71 -4.74 9.51
CA GLU A 130 -0.88 -6.16 9.78
C GLU A 130 -1.62 -6.82 8.61
N HIS A 131 -1.13 -7.98 8.20
CA HIS A 131 -1.74 -8.87 7.22
C HIS A 131 -2.18 -10.15 7.92
N MET A 132 -3.49 -10.36 7.97
CA MET A 132 -4.10 -11.59 8.42
C MET A 132 -4.69 -12.33 7.22
N TYR A 133 -4.53 -13.65 7.16
CA TYR A 133 -5.17 -14.45 6.12
C TYR A 133 -5.72 -15.74 6.71
N TRP A 134 -6.91 -16.12 6.24
CA TRP A 134 -7.73 -17.18 6.81
C TRP A 134 -8.13 -18.18 5.73
N ASP A 135 -7.97 -19.48 6.01
CA ASP A 135 -8.22 -20.62 5.11
C ASP A 135 -9.37 -21.53 5.60
N ASP A 136 -10.41 -20.93 6.16
CA ASP A 136 -11.52 -21.58 6.89
C ASP A 136 -11.15 -22.25 8.22
N LYS A 137 -9.90 -22.69 8.38
CA LYS A 137 -9.41 -23.46 9.54
C LYS A 137 -8.57 -22.60 10.48
N ASN A 138 -7.59 -21.89 9.93
CA ASN A 138 -6.55 -21.19 10.67
C ASN A 138 -6.47 -19.73 10.23
N LEU A 139 -6.37 -18.83 11.21
CA LEU A 139 -6.09 -17.41 10.97
C LEU A 139 -4.59 -17.18 11.19
N GLN A 140 -3.86 -16.93 10.10
CA GLN A 140 -2.44 -16.60 10.15
C GLN A 140 -2.26 -15.09 10.19
N ARG A 141 -1.19 -14.62 10.82
CA ARG A 141 -0.87 -13.19 10.96
C ARG A 141 0.58 -12.93 10.60
N SER A 142 0.83 -11.82 9.93
CA SER A 142 2.16 -11.34 9.60
C SER A 142 2.15 -9.82 9.58
N THR A 143 3.21 -9.20 10.08
CA THR A 143 3.39 -7.76 9.95
C THR A 143 4.00 -7.45 8.60
N VAL A 144 3.35 -6.57 7.83
CA VAL A 144 3.86 -6.07 6.55
C VAL A 144 5.07 -5.17 6.80
N THR A 145 4.92 -4.22 7.71
CA THR A 145 5.94 -3.23 8.08
C THR A 145 5.53 -2.48 9.35
N SER A 146 6.50 -1.92 10.05
CA SER A 146 6.32 -0.95 11.13
C SER A 146 6.87 0.40 10.68
N TYR A 147 6.13 1.47 10.92
CA TYR A 147 6.41 2.79 10.36
C TYR A 147 5.88 3.93 11.24
N LEU A 148 6.34 5.14 10.95
CA LEU A 148 5.85 6.37 11.55
C LEU A 148 4.71 6.92 10.68
N PRO A 149 3.45 6.98 11.14
CA PRO A 149 2.34 7.46 10.33
C PRO A 149 2.29 8.99 10.19
N GLY A 150 3.04 9.72 11.03
CA GLY A 150 2.96 11.17 11.17
C GLY A 150 1.69 11.62 11.90
N LYS A 151 1.46 12.95 11.94
CA LYS A 151 0.31 13.56 12.61
C LYS A 151 -1.04 13.16 12.00
N HIS A 152 -1.05 12.92 10.69
CA HIS A 152 -2.24 12.63 9.91
C HIS A 152 -2.06 11.29 9.17
N PRO A 153 -2.38 10.16 9.84
CA PRO A 153 -2.36 8.86 9.19
C PRO A 153 -3.25 8.86 7.96
N SER A 154 -2.82 8.13 6.93
CA SER A 154 -3.52 7.97 5.66
C SER A 154 -3.82 6.49 5.43
N PRO A 155 -4.95 6.15 4.79
CA PRO A 155 -5.14 4.80 4.29
C PRO A 155 -4.03 4.41 3.32
N TYR A 156 -3.66 3.13 3.35
CA TYR A 156 -2.82 2.50 2.34
C TYR A 156 -3.68 2.11 1.13
N GLN A 157 -3.02 1.81 0.01
CA GLN A 157 -3.65 1.34 -1.23
C GLN A 157 -3.19 -0.07 -1.52
N VAL A 158 -4.11 -0.93 -1.99
CA VAL A 158 -3.83 -2.35 -2.24
C VAL A 158 -4.31 -2.72 -3.64
N GLN A 159 -3.50 -3.45 -4.38
CA GLN A 159 -3.89 -4.09 -5.64
C GLN A 159 -3.42 -5.54 -5.64
N ILE A 160 -4.09 -6.38 -6.41
CA ILE A 160 -3.73 -7.79 -6.58
C ILE A 160 -3.37 -8.00 -8.04
N ASP A 161 -2.20 -8.58 -8.31
CA ASP A 161 -1.78 -8.94 -9.67
C ASP A 161 -2.41 -10.27 -10.12
N PRO A 162 -2.35 -10.63 -11.42
CA PRO A 162 -2.89 -11.90 -11.92
C PRO A 162 -2.25 -13.16 -11.30
N LEU A 163 -1.06 -13.05 -10.69
CA LEU A 163 -0.39 -14.14 -9.97
C LEU A 163 -0.76 -14.16 -8.47
N ASN A 164 -1.72 -13.35 -8.06
CA ASN A 164 -2.24 -13.21 -6.70
C ASN A 164 -1.26 -12.58 -5.71
N ASN A 165 -0.21 -11.93 -6.20
CA ASN A 165 0.65 -11.14 -5.34
C ASN A 165 -0.09 -9.87 -4.91
N ILE A 166 0.14 -9.46 -3.67
CA ILE A 166 -0.51 -8.27 -3.10
C ILE A 166 0.48 -7.12 -3.18
N HIS A 167 0.11 -6.07 -3.88
CA HIS A 167 0.86 -4.82 -3.98
C HIS A 167 0.29 -3.84 -2.98
N ILE A 168 1.13 -3.20 -2.16
CA ILE A 168 0.70 -2.18 -1.21
C ILE A 168 1.51 -0.90 -1.37
N VAL A 169 0.82 0.24 -1.34
CA VAL A 169 1.45 1.57 -1.23
C VAL A 169 0.94 2.25 0.02
N TYR A 170 1.85 2.77 0.84
CA TYR A 170 1.52 3.38 2.12
C TYR A 170 2.38 4.62 2.38
N LYS A 171 1.88 5.50 3.24
CA LYS A 171 2.50 6.79 3.57
C LYS A 171 3.27 6.69 4.88
N VAL A 172 4.53 7.11 4.88
CA VAL A 172 5.43 7.08 6.04
C VAL A 172 6.02 8.45 6.29
N PHE A 173 6.06 8.88 7.54
CA PHE A 173 6.75 10.10 7.96
C PHE A 173 8.25 9.80 8.11
N TYR A 174 9.06 10.40 7.25
CA TYR A 174 10.51 10.16 7.14
C TYR A 174 11.25 11.48 6.95
N LYS A 175 12.25 11.77 7.81
CA LYS A 175 13.08 12.98 7.76
C LYS A 175 12.27 14.28 7.56
N ASN A 176 11.20 14.44 8.34
CA ASN A 176 10.27 15.58 8.35
C ASN A 176 9.26 15.67 7.20
N ASN A 177 9.29 14.76 6.23
CA ASN A 177 8.35 14.73 5.11
C ASN A 177 7.57 13.41 5.10
N HIS A 178 6.35 13.39 4.58
CA HIS A 178 5.66 12.15 4.27
C HIS A 178 6.11 11.64 2.91
N GLN A 179 6.61 10.41 2.92
CA GLN A 179 7.09 9.67 1.76
C GLN A 179 6.14 8.52 1.45
N LEU A 180 6.10 8.10 0.19
CA LEU A 180 5.36 6.92 -0.23
C LEU A 180 6.30 5.74 -0.31
N TYR A 181 5.87 4.63 0.27
CA TYR A 181 6.56 3.36 0.22
C TYR A 181 5.73 2.34 -0.55
N TYR A 182 6.40 1.48 -1.29
CA TYR A 182 5.80 0.34 -1.98
C TYR A 182 6.34 -0.97 -1.40
N SER A 183 5.47 -1.94 -1.18
CA SER A 183 5.83 -3.31 -0.81
C SER A 183 4.99 -4.32 -1.60
N LYS A 184 5.48 -5.56 -1.69
CA LYS A 184 4.83 -6.66 -2.41
C LYS A 184 4.82 -7.92 -1.54
N PHE A 185 3.66 -8.53 -1.40
CA PHE A 185 3.51 -9.89 -0.86
C PHE A 185 3.62 -10.89 -2.00
N ASN A 186 4.56 -11.82 -1.91
CA ASN A 186 4.63 -12.94 -2.82
C ASN A 186 3.72 -14.07 -2.32
N PHE A 187 2.70 -14.40 -3.11
CA PHE A 187 1.70 -15.40 -2.72
C PHE A 187 2.31 -16.81 -2.55
N LEU A 188 3.28 -17.18 -3.40
CA LEU A 188 3.92 -18.49 -3.37
C LEU A 188 4.81 -18.67 -2.14
N THR A 189 5.63 -17.67 -1.82
CA THR A 189 6.53 -17.73 -0.66
C THR A 189 5.88 -17.29 0.64
N LYS A 190 4.68 -16.70 0.57
CA LYS A 190 3.93 -16.11 1.69
C LYS A 190 4.75 -15.07 2.48
N LYS A 191 5.61 -14.32 1.79
CA LYS A 191 6.50 -13.31 2.38
C LYS A 191 6.29 -11.94 1.76
N TRP A 192 6.41 -10.92 2.59
CA TRP A 192 6.50 -9.53 2.15
C TRP A 192 7.94 -9.18 1.77
N ILE A 193 8.10 -8.45 0.68
CA ILE A 193 9.35 -7.80 0.31
C ILE A 193 9.46 -6.49 1.12
N PRO A 194 10.63 -6.14 1.67
CA PRO A 194 10.85 -4.86 2.34
C PRO A 194 10.38 -3.67 1.49
N GLY A 195 9.86 -2.63 2.16
CA GLY A 195 9.31 -1.46 1.48
C GLY A 195 10.40 -0.63 0.78
N GLU A 196 10.17 -0.23 -0.47
CA GLU A 196 11.00 0.73 -1.21
C GLU A 196 10.36 2.12 -1.22
N ILE A 197 11.15 3.19 -1.05
CA ILE A 197 10.68 4.58 -1.22
C ILE A 197 10.49 4.85 -2.71
N ILE A 198 9.33 5.40 -3.10
CA ILE A 198 9.00 5.66 -4.51
C ILE A 198 8.86 7.14 -4.87
N THR A 199 9.07 8.03 -3.90
CA THR A 199 8.94 9.49 -3.99
C THR A 199 10.25 10.24 -3.73
N ASP A 200 10.24 11.57 -3.93
CA ASP A 200 11.39 12.45 -3.65
C ASP A 200 11.45 12.83 -2.16
N LEU A 201 12.64 12.79 -1.57
CA LEU A 201 12.82 13.01 -0.13
C LEU A 201 12.58 14.47 0.31
N LYS A 202 12.59 15.43 -0.62
CA LYS A 202 12.52 16.87 -0.32
C LYS A 202 11.10 17.37 -0.14
N GLU A 203 10.12 16.69 -0.71
CA GLU A 203 8.73 17.14 -0.79
C GLU A 203 7.81 16.30 0.11
N ASP A 204 6.65 16.86 0.47
CA ASP A 204 5.63 16.15 1.25
C ASP A 204 4.58 15.53 0.30
N HIS A 205 4.29 14.24 0.50
CA HIS A 205 3.43 13.47 -0.38
C HIS A 205 2.17 12.95 0.32
N SER A 206 1.04 12.98 -0.38
CA SER A 206 -0.27 12.63 0.16
C SER A 206 -1.18 11.99 -0.87
N HIS A 207 -2.26 11.38 -0.40
CA HIS A 207 -3.32 10.80 -1.23
C HIS A 207 -2.83 9.85 -2.33
N PRO A 208 -2.01 8.83 -2.00
CA PRO A 208 -1.61 7.85 -3.00
C PRO A 208 -2.82 7.08 -3.50
N TYR A 209 -2.81 6.72 -4.78
CA TYR A 209 -3.76 5.82 -5.41
C TYR A 209 -3.06 4.96 -6.45
N MET A 210 -3.40 3.67 -6.48
CA MET A 210 -2.73 2.68 -7.32
C MET A 210 -3.75 1.89 -8.14
N LEU A 211 -3.38 1.52 -9.36
CA LEU A 211 -4.14 0.63 -10.24
C LEU A 211 -3.19 -0.31 -10.99
N ILE A 212 -3.53 -1.58 -11.11
CA ILE A 212 -2.88 -2.49 -12.05
C ILE A 212 -3.76 -2.57 -13.30
N ASP A 213 -3.23 -2.15 -14.45
CA ASP A 213 -3.96 -2.17 -15.71
C ASP A 213 -4.01 -3.59 -16.32
N ASN A 214 -4.78 -3.74 -17.40
CA ASN A 214 -4.88 -5.01 -18.13
C ASN A 214 -3.62 -5.38 -18.95
N LYS A 215 -2.56 -4.56 -18.90
CA LYS A 215 -1.23 -4.82 -19.46
C LYS A 215 -0.19 -5.08 -18.36
N GLU A 216 -0.66 -5.34 -17.14
CA GLU A 216 0.17 -5.67 -15.98
C GLU A 216 1.17 -4.55 -15.62
N ASN A 217 0.80 -3.30 -15.93
CA ASN A 217 1.49 -2.13 -15.45
C ASN A 217 0.83 -1.66 -14.16
N LEU A 218 1.65 -1.35 -13.17
CA LEU A 218 1.20 -0.71 -11.94
C LEU A 218 1.35 0.80 -12.11
N HIS A 219 0.22 1.49 -12.04
CA HIS A 219 0.11 2.93 -12.11
C HIS A 219 -0.03 3.51 -10.71
N LEU A 220 0.70 4.58 -10.43
CA LEU A 220 0.63 5.31 -9.18
C LEU A 220 0.35 6.79 -9.47
N VAL A 221 -0.67 7.34 -8.84
CA VAL A 221 -0.95 8.78 -8.79
C VAL A 221 -1.00 9.24 -7.34
N TRP A 222 -0.53 10.46 -7.09
CA TRP A 222 -0.54 11.04 -5.75
C TRP A 222 -0.50 12.57 -5.82
N CYS A 223 -0.67 13.21 -4.68
CA CYS A 223 -0.49 14.65 -4.54
C CYS A 223 0.85 14.94 -3.87
N THR A 224 1.58 15.92 -4.39
CA THR A 224 2.73 16.53 -3.72
C THR A 224 2.38 17.93 -3.28
N ILE A 225 2.88 18.35 -2.12
CA ILE A 225 2.67 19.69 -1.57
C ILE A 225 3.88 20.55 -1.92
N GLU A 226 3.73 21.46 -2.88
CA GLU A 226 4.72 22.46 -3.24
C GLU A 226 4.13 23.85 -3.01
N GLU A 227 4.80 24.71 -2.24
CA GLU A 227 4.35 26.10 -1.98
C GLU A 227 2.89 26.17 -1.47
N ASN A 228 2.50 25.24 -0.58
CA ASN A 228 1.13 25.07 -0.06
C ASN A 228 0.06 24.69 -1.10
N ASN A 229 0.45 24.29 -2.30
CA ASN A 229 -0.48 23.80 -3.31
C ASN A 229 -0.34 22.30 -3.55
N PHE A 230 -1.45 21.63 -3.86
CA PHE A 230 -1.45 20.23 -4.24
C PHE A 230 -1.23 20.06 -5.75
N ILE A 231 -0.19 19.32 -6.10
CA ILE A 231 0.18 18.99 -7.47
C ILE A 231 0.06 17.49 -7.68
N LEU A 232 -0.69 17.12 -8.72
CA LEU A 232 -0.82 15.73 -9.13
C LEU A 232 0.48 15.25 -9.76
N LYS A 233 1.02 14.16 -9.23
CA LYS A 233 2.15 13.44 -9.77
C LYS A 233 1.73 12.05 -10.21
N TYR A 234 2.49 11.49 -11.13
CA TYR A 234 2.27 10.18 -11.70
C TYR A 234 3.58 9.43 -11.92
N ARG A 235 3.52 8.12 -11.76
CA ARG A 235 4.62 7.19 -12.06
C ARG A 235 4.02 5.83 -12.41
N LYS A 236 4.76 5.02 -13.17
CA LYS A 236 4.38 3.62 -13.41
C LYS A 236 5.53 2.66 -13.24
N LYS A 237 5.19 1.41 -12.98
CA LYS A 237 6.08 0.25 -12.97
C LYS A 237 5.57 -0.73 -14.01
N ALA A 238 6.29 -0.81 -15.14
CA ALA A 238 5.84 -1.58 -16.29
C ALA A 238 6.13 -3.08 -16.12
N ASN A 239 5.20 -3.94 -16.53
CA ASN A 239 5.31 -5.40 -16.41
C ASN A 239 5.72 -5.84 -14.99
N ILE A 240 4.83 -5.70 -14.02
CA ILE A 240 5.09 -6.00 -12.60
C ILE A 240 5.32 -7.48 -12.28
N LEU A 241 5.06 -8.36 -13.25
CA LEU A 241 5.37 -9.78 -13.15
C LEU A 241 6.86 -10.04 -13.41
N SER A 242 7.54 -9.17 -14.16
CA SER A 242 8.97 -9.24 -14.39
C SER A 242 9.76 -8.80 -13.16
N GLN A 243 10.75 -9.61 -12.76
CA GLN A 243 11.70 -9.25 -11.70
C GLN A 243 12.56 -8.02 -12.05
N LYS A 244 12.71 -7.71 -13.34
CA LYS A 244 13.48 -6.55 -13.82
C LYS A 244 12.64 -5.27 -13.90
N SER A 245 11.38 -5.30 -13.46
CA SER A 245 10.49 -4.15 -13.54
C SER A 245 11.00 -2.98 -12.70
N LYS A 246 11.16 -1.83 -13.35
CA LYS A 246 11.60 -0.58 -12.73
C LYS A 246 10.49 0.45 -12.80
N TRP A 247 10.52 1.37 -11.84
CA TRP A 247 9.68 2.55 -11.87
C TRP A 247 10.15 3.53 -12.96
N SER A 248 9.21 4.15 -13.68
CA SER A 248 9.46 5.23 -14.64
C SER A 248 10.00 6.48 -13.97
N ASN A 249 10.26 7.57 -14.70
CA ASN A 249 10.44 8.87 -14.05
C ASN A 249 9.09 9.42 -13.53
N ILE A 250 9.15 10.30 -12.53
CA ILE A 250 7.98 11.02 -12.00
C ILE A 250 7.53 12.05 -13.04
N GLN A 251 6.22 12.10 -13.31
CA GLN A 251 5.59 13.09 -14.19
C GLN A 251 4.63 13.97 -13.37
N SER A 252 4.59 15.28 -13.67
CA SER A 252 3.58 16.18 -13.12
C SER A 252 2.35 16.22 -14.04
N LEU A 253 1.18 15.87 -13.52
CA LEU A 253 -0.07 15.83 -14.27
C LEU A 253 -0.86 17.14 -14.21
N SER A 254 -0.63 17.96 -13.16
CA SER A 254 -1.33 19.22 -12.97
C SER A 254 -0.34 20.39 -12.84
N ASN A 255 -0.83 21.61 -13.09
CA ASN A 255 -0.06 22.81 -12.81
C ASN A 255 0.04 23.05 -11.29
N LYS A 256 0.98 23.93 -10.90
CA LYS A 256 1.27 24.26 -9.50
C LYS A 256 0.05 24.79 -8.73
N ASN A 257 -0.90 25.43 -9.42
CA ASN A 257 -2.06 26.08 -8.79
C ASN A 257 -3.36 25.27 -8.91
N ALA A 258 -3.30 24.00 -9.33
CA ALA A 258 -4.50 23.20 -9.57
C ALA A 258 -5.27 22.89 -8.28
N ASN A 259 -4.54 22.63 -7.17
CA ASN A 259 -5.10 22.24 -5.89
C ASN A 259 -6.08 21.05 -5.98
N HIS A 260 -5.74 20.09 -6.83
CA HIS A 260 -6.45 18.83 -6.96
C HIS A 260 -6.02 17.87 -5.84
N ILE A 261 -7.01 17.26 -5.18
CA ILE A 261 -6.80 16.31 -4.08
C ILE A 261 -7.47 14.96 -4.37
N SER A 262 -7.04 13.94 -3.63
CA SER A 262 -7.63 12.60 -3.67
C SER A 262 -7.70 12.02 -5.10
N PRO A 263 -6.59 11.98 -5.86
CA PRO A 263 -6.62 11.42 -7.20
C PRO A 263 -6.99 9.94 -7.15
N ILE A 264 -7.74 9.49 -8.15
CA ILE A 264 -7.95 8.09 -8.45
C ILE A 264 -7.62 7.83 -9.91
N ILE A 265 -7.14 6.63 -10.23
CA ILE A 265 -6.94 6.20 -11.61
C ILE A 265 -7.88 5.05 -11.93
N ILE A 266 -8.51 5.13 -13.10
CA ILE A 266 -9.39 4.10 -13.65
C ILE A 266 -8.95 3.76 -15.06
N GLN A 267 -9.11 2.51 -15.45
CA GLN A 267 -8.97 2.07 -16.82
C GLN A 267 -10.36 1.90 -17.45
N GLN A 268 -10.53 2.43 -18.67
CA GLN A 268 -11.69 2.21 -19.52
C GLN A 268 -11.22 1.80 -20.92
N GLY A 269 -11.27 0.51 -21.23
CA GLY A 269 -10.69 -0.05 -22.47
C GLY A 269 -9.18 0.18 -22.52
N SER A 270 -8.71 0.86 -23.55
CA SER A 270 -7.31 1.26 -23.71
C SER A 270 -6.96 2.60 -23.03
N PHE A 271 -7.95 3.30 -22.48
CA PHE A 271 -7.74 4.61 -21.86
C PHE A 271 -7.50 4.47 -20.37
N LEU A 272 -6.56 5.25 -19.85
CA LEU A 272 -6.46 5.53 -18.42
C LEU A 272 -7.01 6.91 -18.15
N LYS A 273 -7.75 7.05 -17.06
CA LYS A 273 -8.27 8.34 -16.61
C LYS A 273 -7.88 8.58 -15.17
N VAL A 274 -7.33 9.75 -14.91
CA VAL A 274 -7.12 10.26 -13.56
C VAL A 274 -8.26 11.20 -13.24
N LEU A 275 -9.04 10.85 -12.21
CA LEU A 275 -10.08 11.71 -11.67
C LEU A 275 -9.58 12.32 -10.37
N SER A 276 -9.77 13.61 -10.18
CA SER A 276 -9.34 14.29 -8.96
C SER A 276 -10.34 15.34 -8.52
N ARG A 277 -10.42 15.59 -7.22
CA ARG A 277 -11.40 16.50 -6.65
C ARG A 277 -10.77 17.87 -6.40
N GLN A 278 -11.50 18.92 -6.73
CA GLN A 278 -11.26 20.28 -6.28
C GLN A 278 -12.58 20.88 -5.79
N ASN A 279 -12.74 20.98 -4.47
CA ASN A 279 -14.00 21.38 -3.84
C ASN A 279 -15.17 20.50 -4.32
N TYR A 280 -16.14 21.11 -5.00
CA TYR A 280 -17.35 20.50 -5.57
C TYR A 280 -17.21 20.08 -7.04
N HIS A 281 -15.97 20.06 -7.55
CA HIS A 281 -15.67 19.68 -8.92
C HIS A 281 -14.78 18.45 -8.97
N ILE A 282 -15.04 17.59 -9.94
CA ILE A 282 -14.16 16.48 -10.30
C ILE A 282 -13.57 16.79 -11.68
N SER A 283 -12.24 16.85 -11.77
CA SER A 283 -11.52 17.00 -13.04
C SER A 283 -11.09 15.63 -13.59
N GLU A 284 -10.93 15.53 -14.90
CA GLU A 284 -10.53 14.32 -15.62
C GLU A 284 -9.33 14.57 -16.53
N ILE A 285 -8.25 13.82 -16.34
CA ILE A 285 -7.08 13.79 -17.22
C ILE A 285 -6.98 12.40 -17.85
N VAL A 286 -6.74 12.32 -19.15
CA VAL A 286 -6.81 11.06 -19.90
C VAL A 286 -5.45 10.72 -20.52
N SER A 287 -5.10 9.44 -20.51
CA SER A 287 -4.02 8.86 -21.30
C SER A 287 -4.60 7.83 -22.28
N GLN A 288 -4.10 7.84 -23.51
CA GLN A 288 -4.51 6.92 -24.58
C GLN A 288 -3.48 5.81 -24.82
N ASP A 289 -2.37 5.83 -24.07
CA ASP A 289 -1.17 5.04 -24.32
C ASP A 289 -0.64 4.40 -23.02
N TYR A 290 -1.56 3.98 -22.14
CA TYR A 290 -1.22 3.33 -20.87
C TYR A 290 -0.24 4.15 -20.01
N GLY A 291 -0.52 5.46 -19.92
CA GLY A 291 0.20 6.42 -19.08
C GLY A 291 1.60 6.76 -19.59
N ASN A 292 1.89 6.60 -20.88
CA ASN A 292 3.12 7.16 -21.44
C ASN A 292 2.98 8.68 -21.61
N SER A 293 1.80 9.16 -22.02
CA SER A 293 1.45 10.57 -22.15
C SER A 293 0.06 10.86 -21.61
N TRP A 294 -0.20 12.12 -21.28
CA TRP A 294 -1.45 12.58 -20.67
C TRP A 294 -1.96 13.85 -21.37
N THR A 295 -3.28 13.99 -21.48
CA THR A 295 -3.92 15.21 -22.01
C THR A 295 -3.64 16.42 -21.11
N SER A 296 -3.49 17.60 -21.70
CA SER A 296 -3.37 18.85 -20.93
C SER A 296 -4.63 19.15 -20.10
N VAL A 297 -4.45 19.70 -18.90
CA VAL A 297 -5.51 20.04 -17.94
C VAL A 297 -6.54 21.00 -18.53
N SER A 298 -6.17 21.90 -19.45
CA SER A 298 -7.10 22.85 -20.08
C SER A 298 -8.19 22.18 -20.92
N LYS A 299 -7.98 20.92 -21.34
CA LYS A 299 -8.96 20.10 -22.07
C LYS A 299 -9.72 19.14 -21.16
N SER A 300 -9.54 19.22 -19.84
CA SER A 300 -10.16 18.31 -18.88
C SER A 300 -11.67 18.50 -18.81
N LYS A 301 -12.39 17.37 -18.71
CA LYS A 301 -13.82 17.40 -18.43
C LYS A 301 -14.03 17.68 -16.94
N LEU A 302 -14.97 18.57 -16.64
CA LEU A 302 -15.31 18.96 -15.27
C LEU A 302 -16.71 18.46 -14.91
N TYR A 303 -16.83 17.74 -13.80
CA TYR A 303 -18.10 17.30 -13.25
C TYR A 303 -18.43 18.13 -12.00
N ARG A 304 -19.63 18.70 -11.92
CA ARG A 304 -20.10 19.47 -10.76
C ARG A 304 -21.01 18.60 -9.89
N THR A 305 -20.79 18.63 -8.59
CA THR A 305 -21.47 17.77 -7.61
C THR A 305 -21.68 18.54 -6.31
N LYS A 306 -22.78 18.27 -5.60
CA LYS A 306 -23.04 18.91 -4.30
C LYS A 306 -22.26 18.25 -3.18
N LYS A 307 -22.05 16.93 -3.26
CA LYS A 307 -21.37 16.16 -2.22
C LYS A 307 -20.62 14.99 -2.85
N PRO A 308 -19.41 15.21 -3.40
CA PRO A 308 -18.63 14.14 -4.01
C PRO A 308 -18.26 13.10 -2.97
N LEU A 309 -18.75 11.87 -3.14
CA LEU A 309 -18.33 10.70 -2.39
C LEU A 309 -17.24 9.98 -3.16
N LEU A 310 -16.20 9.54 -2.46
CA LEU A 310 -15.25 8.57 -2.98
C LEU A 310 -15.74 7.18 -2.56
N ILE A 311 -16.13 6.38 -3.54
CA ILE A 311 -16.82 5.11 -3.34
C ILE A 311 -15.91 3.99 -3.83
N ARG A 312 -15.70 2.96 -3.00
CA ARG A 312 -15.08 1.72 -3.44
C ARG A 312 -16.08 0.91 -4.25
N TYR A 313 -15.74 0.54 -5.47
CA TYR A 313 -16.64 -0.10 -6.42
C TYR A 313 -16.11 -1.47 -6.83
N LEU A 314 -16.95 -2.49 -6.73
CA LEU A 314 -16.65 -3.86 -7.14
C LEU A 314 -17.82 -4.39 -7.97
N SER A 315 -17.54 -5.09 -9.06
CA SER A 315 -18.58 -5.58 -9.96
C SER A 315 -18.27 -6.97 -10.49
N ASN A 316 -19.29 -7.82 -10.48
CA ASN A 316 -19.34 -9.09 -11.20
C ASN A 316 -20.11 -9.02 -12.52
N PHE A 317 -20.64 -7.85 -12.87
CA PHE A 317 -21.39 -7.68 -14.10
C PHE A 317 -20.45 -7.79 -15.32
N GLN A 318 -20.67 -8.80 -16.15
CA GLN A 318 -19.74 -9.16 -17.23
C GLN A 318 -19.52 -8.04 -18.26
N GLY A 319 -20.56 -7.24 -18.52
CA GLY A 319 -20.47 -6.08 -19.42
C GLY A 319 -19.50 -5.00 -18.93
N GLU A 320 -19.20 -4.96 -17.63
CA GLU A 320 -18.26 -3.99 -17.05
C GLU A 320 -16.85 -4.54 -16.92
N LYS A 321 -16.69 -5.81 -16.53
CA LYS A 321 -15.37 -6.44 -16.30
C LYS A 321 -14.44 -6.37 -17.51
N THR A 322 -15.01 -6.44 -18.72
CA THR A 322 -14.24 -6.38 -19.98
C THR A 322 -13.83 -4.96 -20.35
N ILE A 323 -14.53 -3.95 -19.82
CA ILE A 323 -14.36 -2.54 -20.18
C ILE A 323 -13.56 -1.80 -19.11
N TYR A 324 -13.79 -2.10 -17.83
CA TYR A 324 -13.28 -1.32 -16.72
C TYR A 324 -12.31 -2.11 -15.84
N CYS A 325 -11.20 -1.48 -15.48
CA CYS A 325 -10.41 -1.85 -14.30
C CYS A 325 -10.38 -0.65 -13.36
N LEU A 326 -11.01 -0.77 -12.20
CA LEU A 326 -11.10 0.28 -11.20
C LEU A 326 -11.38 -0.31 -9.82
N GLN A 327 -10.98 0.40 -8.77
CA GLN A 327 -11.35 0.07 -7.40
C GLN A 327 -12.22 1.14 -6.74
N HIS A 328 -12.11 2.38 -7.21
CA HIS A 328 -12.83 3.49 -6.66
C HIS A 328 -13.39 4.37 -7.79
N VAL A 329 -14.46 5.08 -7.47
CA VAL A 329 -15.14 6.03 -8.32
C VAL A 329 -15.61 7.22 -7.50
N TYR A 330 -15.72 8.37 -8.14
CA TYR A 330 -16.45 9.49 -7.55
C TYR A 330 -17.93 9.37 -7.88
N GLY A 331 -18.80 9.70 -6.93
CA GLY A 331 -20.24 9.67 -7.17
C GLY A 331 -21.09 10.36 -6.12
N GLU A 332 -22.40 10.30 -6.34
CA GLU A 332 -23.45 10.69 -5.40
C GLU A 332 -24.44 9.53 -5.27
N ILE A 333 -24.90 9.27 -4.05
CA ILE A 333 -25.86 8.20 -3.78
C ILE A 333 -27.06 8.83 -3.05
N THR A 334 -28.23 8.73 -3.68
CA THR A 334 -29.53 9.16 -3.11
C THR A 334 -30.52 8.01 -3.28
N ASP A 335 -31.64 8.22 -3.96
CA ASP A 335 -32.55 7.16 -4.41
C ASP A 335 -32.07 6.49 -5.71
N HIS A 336 -30.98 7.01 -6.29
CA HIS A 336 -30.23 6.46 -7.41
C HIS A 336 -28.72 6.68 -7.19
N ILE A 337 -27.89 5.87 -7.86
CA ILE A 337 -26.44 5.99 -7.86
C ILE A 337 -25.97 6.75 -9.11
N LEU A 338 -25.27 7.86 -8.91
CA LEU A 338 -24.63 8.63 -9.97
C LEU A 338 -23.12 8.52 -9.85
N LEU A 339 -22.45 8.01 -10.88
CA LEU A 339 -20.98 7.87 -10.90
C LEU A 339 -20.37 8.79 -11.97
N PHE A 340 -19.26 9.45 -11.62
CA PHE A 340 -18.55 10.39 -12.50
C PHE A 340 -17.39 9.70 -13.23
N GLY A 341 -17.05 10.18 -14.43
CA GLY A 341 -15.93 9.66 -15.24
C GLY A 341 -16.15 8.29 -15.89
N THR A 342 -17.29 7.64 -15.60
CA THR A 342 -17.63 6.29 -16.07
C THR A 342 -19.03 6.25 -16.72
N LYS A 343 -19.35 5.15 -17.41
CA LYS A 343 -20.67 4.86 -17.98
C LYS A 343 -21.28 3.60 -17.32
N LEU A 344 -21.05 3.41 -16.02
CA LEU A 344 -21.51 2.22 -15.27
C LEU A 344 -23.03 2.21 -15.04
N TYR A 345 -23.65 3.38 -14.98
CA TYR A 345 -25.11 3.54 -14.88
C TYR A 345 -25.61 4.39 -16.05
N LYS A 346 -26.70 3.95 -16.69
CA LYS A 346 -27.38 4.76 -17.71
C LYS A 346 -28.05 5.93 -17.00
N LEU A 347 -27.70 7.16 -17.38
CA LEU A 347 -28.54 8.30 -17.04
C LEU A 347 -29.85 8.10 -17.80
N LYS A 348 -30.97 7.97 -17.08
CA LYS A 348 -32.28 8.18 -17.69
C LYS A 348 -32.23 9.61 -18.23
N GLU A 349 -32.23 9.75 -19.55
CA GLU A 349 -32.47 11.04 -20.18
C GLU A 349 -33.79 11.52 -19.59
N LYS A 350 -33.72 12.51 -18.70
CA LYS A 350 -34.93 13.20 -18.29
C LYS A 350 -35.49 13.75 -19.59
N ASN A 351 -36.73 13.39 -19.92
CA ASN A 351 -37.47 14.04 -20.99
C ASN A 351 -37.49 15.55 -20.69
N THR A 352 -36.50 16.27 -21.22
CA THR A 352 -36.37 17.71 -21.07
C THR A 352 -37.32 18.37 -22.07
N GLY A 353 -38.60 18.38 -21.71
CA GLY A 353 -39.58 19.27 -22.34
C GLY A 353 -39.47 20.72 -21.87
N ASP A 354 -38.62 21.04 -20.88
CA ASP A 354 -38.61 22.36 -20.24
C ASP A 354 -37.22 22.81 -19.73
N LEU A 355 -36.24 22.88 -20.63
CA LEU A 355 -35.04 23.70 -20.39
C LEU A 355 -34.79 24.60 -21.59
N ARG A 356 -35.22 25.86 -21.45
CA ARG A 356 -34.85 26.97 -22.35
C ARG A 356 -33.33 27.03 -22.48
N GLN A 357 -32.85 26.82 -23.71
CA GLN A 357 -31.50 27.19 -24.10
C GLN A 357 -31.32 28.69 -23.84
N VAL A 358 -30.41 29.04 -22.94
CA VAL A 358 -29.82 30.38 -22.92
C VAL A 358 -28.67 30.34 -23.92
N SER A 359 -28.87 30.98 -25.06
CA SER A 359 -27.85 31.18 -26.09
C SER A 359 -26.70 32.03 -25.51
N PRO A 360 -25.43 31.73 -25.81
CA PRO A 360 -24.33 32.64 -25.55
C PRO A 360 -24.38 33.79 -26.57
N THR A 361 -24.35 35.01 -26.05
CA THR A 361 -24.20 36.25 -26.80
C THR A 361 -22.94 36.20 -27.66
N ALA A 362 -23.10 36.55 -28.94
CA ALA A 362 -22.06 36.59 -29.94
C ALA A 362 -20.90 37.51 -29.54
N ILE A 363 -19.67 37.01 -29.67
CA ILE A 363 -18.46 37.83 -29.79
C ILE A 363 -17.98 37.67 -31.23
N GLU A 364 -17.77 38.81 -31.88
CA GLU A 364 -17.43 39.00 -33.28
C GLU A 364 -16.17 38.24 -33.69
N VAL A 365 -16.27 37.52 -34.81
CA VAL A 365 -15.18 36.83 -35.48
C VAL A 365 -14.47 37.83 -36.39
N GLY A 366 -13.21 38.15 -36.05
CA GLY A 366 -12.27 38.78 -36.96
C GLY A 366 -11.69 37.74 -37.93
N ASN A 367 -11.89 37.99 -39.22
CA ASN A 367 -11.35 37.21 -40.34
C ASN A 367 -9.82 37.15 -40.33
N PHE A 368 -9.25 35.95 -40.44
CA PHE A 368 -7.94 35.75 -41.07
C PHE A 368 -7.95 34.50 -41.93
N SER A 369 -7.89 34.72 -43.24
CA SER A 369 -7.59 33.71 -44.24
C SER A 369 -6.10 33.39 -44.23
N SER A 370 -5.73 32.12 -44.24
CA SER A 370 -4.47 31.70 -44.87
C SER A 370 -4.62 30.31 -45.47
N THR A 371 -4.21 30.26 -46.73
CA THR A 371 -4.16 29.12 -47.67
C THR A 371 -3.13 28.06 -47.24
N PRO A 372 -3.31 26.79 -47.62
CA PRO A 372 -2.30 25.76 -47.41
C PRO A 372 -1.33 25.71 -48.60
N SER A 373 -0.04 25.96 -48.33
CA SER A 373 1.04 25.66 -49.28
C SER A 373 1.62 24.29 -48.96
N MET A 374 1.38 23.33 -49.87
CA MET A 374 2.11 22.07 -49.96
C MET A 374 3.58 22.36 -50.26
N VAL A 375 4.48 21.88 -49.41
CA VAL A 375 5.90 21.69 -49.74
C VAL A 375 6.18 20.21 -49.66
N ILE A 376 6.55 19.65 -50.82
CA ILE A 376 7.06 18.30 -51.01
C ILE A 376 8.58 18.40 -50.83
N GLU A 377 9.12 17.78 -49.78
CA GLU A 377 10.56 17.50 -49.71
C GLU A 377 10.76 15.98 -49.71
N LYS A 378 11.49 15.55 -50.74
CA LYS A 378 12.16 14.25 -50.86
C LYS A 378 13.57 14.43 -50.32
N ASP A 379 13.96 13.58 -49.39
CA ASP A 379 15.34 13.12 -49.19
C ASP A 379 15.26 11.88 -48.28
N GLY A 380 15.90 10.73 -48.54
CA GLY A 380 17.17 10.54 -49.24
C GLY A 380 18.32 10.45 -48.24
N GLY A 381 18.24 9.53 -47.26
CA GLY A 381 19.27 9.40 -46.21
C GLY A 381 19.61 7.94 -45.92
N GLU A 382 20.84 7.59 -46.26
CA GLU A 382 21.49 6.28 -46.16
C GLU A 382 21.70 5.80 -44.71
N LEU A 383 21.66 4.48 -44.52
CA LEU A 383 22.02 3.76 -43.30
C LEU A 383 23.55 3.61 -43.21
N PRO A 384 24.19 3.90 -42.07
CA PRO A 384 25.55 3.44 -41.81
C PRO A 384 25.56 2.01 -41.20
N PRO A 385 26.67 1.26 -41.35
CA PRO A 385 26.76 -0.14 -40.99
C PRO A 385 26.94 -0.36 -39.49
N SER A 386 26.47 -1.52 -39.05
CA SER A 386 26.62 -2.07 -37.71
C SER A 386 28.09 -2.38 -37.37
N GLU A 387 28.58 -1.81 -36.27
CA GLU A 387 29.84 -2.21 -35.63
C GLU A 387 29.62 -3.26 -34.53
N ASP A 388 30.58 -4.16 -34.48
CA ASP A 388 30.72 -5.34 -33.64
C ASP A 388 31.11 -5.05 -32.18
N SER A 389 30.63 -5.96 -31.32
CA SER A 389 31.23 -6.51 -30.10
C SER A 389 32.10 -5.62 -29.18
N SER A 390 31.62 -5.42 -27.95
CA SER A 390 32.47 -5.47 -26.76
C SER A 390 31.71 -6.07 -25.57
N ILE A 391 32.04 -7.31 -25.23
CA ILE A 391 31.64 -7.98 -24.00
C ILE A 391 32.44 -7.33 -22.87
N ILE A 392 31.78 -6.53 -22.04
CA ILE A 392 32.36 -6.00 -20.80
C ILE A 392 32.12 -7.03 -19.70
N ASN A 393 33.22 -7.56 -19.19
CA ASN A 393 33.34 -8.33 -17.96
C ASN A 393 33.15 -7.38 -16.76
N ASP A 394 32.00 -7.44 -16.09
CA ASP A 394 31.79 -6.80 -14.78
C ASP A 394 31.30 -7.87 -13.79
N ASN A 395 32.26 -8.63 -13.24
CA ASN A 395 32.06 -9.44 -12.05
C ASN A 395 32.76 -8.75 -10.86
N HIS A 396 32.17 -7.65 -10.38
CA HIS A 396 32.37 -7.19 -9.01
C HIS A 396 31.03 -7.28 -8.28
N LEU A 397 30.77 -8.45 -7.69
CA LEU A 397 29.63 -8.65 -6.80
C LEU A 397 29.80 -7.75 -5.56
N ASN A 398 28.79 -6.90 -5.34
CA ASN A 398 28.55 -6.09 -4.14
C ASN A 398 28.40 -6.98 -2.88
N LYS A 399 29.51 -7.53 -2.35
CA LYS A 399 29.55 -8.20 -1.03
C LYS A 399 29.61 -7.18 0.13
N SER A 400 29.91 -5.90 -0.14
CA SER A 400 30.19 -4.90 0.92
C SER A 400 28.98 -4.28 1.61
N ASN A 401 27.77 -4.33 1.02
CA ASN A 401 26.62 -3.59 1.59
C ASN A 401 25.86 -4.36 2.67
N ALA A 402 25.80 -5.70 2.57
CA ALA A 402 25.09 -6.51 3.57
C ALA A 402 25.80 -6.52 4.93
N ASP A 403 27.13 -6.45 4.92
CA ASP A 403 27.96 -6.43 6.12
C ASP A 403 27.86 -5.07 6.85
N SER A 404 27.78 -3.98 6.08
CA SER A 404 27.54 -2.62 6.59
C SER A 404 26.20 -2.50 7.33
N ASP A 405 25.14 -3.08 6.79
CA ASP A 405 23.80 -2.99 7.38
C ASP A 405 23.68 -3.77 8.70
N LEU A 406 24.34 -4.93 8.80
CA LEU A 406 24.37 -5.73 10.02
C LEU A 406 25.19 -5.04 11.13
N GLN A 407 26.37 -4.50 10.80
CA GLN A 407 27.20 -3.75 11.73
C GLN A 407 26.48 -2.50 12.26
N GLN A 408 25.74 -1.81 11.39
CA GLN A 408 24.94 -0.65 11.79
C GLN A 408 23.77 -1.04 12.71
N LEU A 409 23.15 -2.20 12.49
CA LEU A 409 22.12 -2.71 13.40
C LEU A 409 22.69 -3.05 14.78
N LEU A 410 23.83 -3.75 14.84
CA LEU A 410 24.51 -4.11 16.09
C LEU A 410 24.88 -2.85 16.89
N HIS A 411 25.48 -1.86 16.22
CA HIS A 411 25.82 -0.59 16.86
C HIS A 411 24.61 0.15 17.45
N ASN A 412 23.45 0.10 16.77
CA ASN A 412 22.22 0.71 17.29
C ASN A 412 21.68 -0.02 18.52
N ILE A 413 21.81 -1.35 18.57
CA ILE A 413 21.41 -2.17 19.73
C ILE A 413 22.31 -1.85 20.92
N GLU A 414 23.63 -1.84 20.75
CA GLU A 414 24.60 -1.48 21.80
C GLU A 414 24.32 -0.10 22.39
N LYS A 415 24.06 0.89 21.53
CA LYS A 415 23.70 2.25 21.96
C LYS A 415 22.42 2.27 22.78
N HIS A 416 21.42 1.48 22.42
CA HIS A 416 20.16 1.41 23.17
C HIS A 416 20.35 0.76 24.55
N ILE A 417 21.15 -0.31 24.61
CA ILE A 417 21.51 -0.97 25.88
C ILE A 417 22.23 0.02 26.82
N ALA A 418 23.20 0.77 26.30
CA ALA A 418 23.92 1.77 27.10
C ALA A 418 23.00 2.85 27.68
N LEU A 419 21.99 3.30 26.92
CA LEU A 419 21.00 4.26 27.42
C LEU A 419 20.14 3.69 28.55
N LEU A 420 19.71 2.43 28.42
CA LEU A 420 18.95 1.74 29.47
C LEU A 420 19.77 1.56 30.75
N MET A 421 21.07 1.26 30.63
CA MET A 421 21.98 1.17 31.77
C MET A 421 22.10 2.51 32.51
N MET A 422 22.25 3.62 31.78
CA MET A 422 22.30 4.95 32.40
C MET A 422 21.01 5.34 33.14
N GLU A 423 19.85 4.95 32.61
CA GLU A 423 18.57 5.19 33.30
C GLU A 423 18.44 4.33 34.57
N LEU A 424 18.97 3.11 34.55
CA LEU A 424 19.00 2.22 35.70
C LEU A 424 19.86 2.76 36.84
N GLU A 425 21.05 3.29 36.54
CA GLU A 425 21.93 3.91 37.54
C GLU A 425 21.23 5.07 38.27
N LYS A 426 20.50 5.93 37.53
CA LYS A 426 19.70 7.01 38.13
C LYS A 426 18.61 6.47 39.05
N LEU A 427 17.96 5.39 38.66
CA LEU A 427 16.93 4.74 39.48
C LEU A 427 17.52 4.12 40.75
N GLN A 428 18.73 3.56 40.69
CA GLN A 428 19.45 3.05 41.85
C GLN A 428 19.87 4.17 42.81
N GLU A 429 20.30 5.32 42.28
CA GLU A 429 20.59 6.51 43.09
C GLU A 429 19.35 6.99 43.85
N ILE A 430 18.20 7.06 43.17
CA ILE A 430 16.90 7.41 43.79
C ILE A 430 16.52 6.40 44.88
N LYS A 431 16.70 5.09 44.63
CA LYS A 431 16.45 4.03 45.62
C LYS A 431 17.33 4.21 46.86
N GLY A 432 18.61 4.54 46.69
CA GLY A 432 19.53 4.82 47.80
C GLY A 432 19.11 6.05 48.62
N LEU A 433 18.67 7.13 47.95
CA LEU A 433 18.15 8.32 48.63
C LEU A 433 16.88 8.04 49.44
N LEU A 434 15.99 7.18 48.94
CA LEU A 434 14.78 6.77 49.65
C LEU A 434 15.09 5.89 50.86
N GLN A 435 16.02 4.95 50.75
CA GLN A 435 16.45 4.10 51.85
C GLN A 435 17.11 4.92 52.97
N ASN A 436 17.99 5.87 52.64
CA ASN A 436 18.65 6.73 53.63
C ASN A 436 17.67 7.67 54.36
N LYS A 437 16.60 8.11 53.71
CA LYS A 437 15.53 8.89 54.36
C LYS A 437 14.74 8.06 55.38
N SER A 438 14.47 6.79 55.07
CA SER A 438 13.73 5.90 55.97
C SER A 438 14.46 5.59 57.28
N SER A 439 15.79 5.72 57.33
CA SER A 439 16.60 5.51 58.53
C SER A 439 16.81 6.77 59.40
N ALA A 440 16.42 7.97 58.92
CA ALA A 440 16.70 9.24 59.58
C ALA A 440 15.47 9.88 60.28
N GLU A 441 14.27 9.32 60.10
CA GLU A 441 13.02 9.83 60.68
C GLU A 441 12.55 8.94 61.83
N ASP A 442 13.20 9.07 62.99
CA ASP A 442 12.76 8.42 64.24
C ASP A 442 12.17 9.42 65.26
N ASP A 443 12.00 10.71 64.91
CA ASP A 443 11.67 11.74 65.92
C ASP A 443 10.67 12.85 65.53
N SER A 444 9.87 12.71 64.46
CA SER A 444 8.71 13.62 64.29
C SER A 444 7.54 13.02 63.52
N SER A 445 6.35 13.22 64.09
CA SER A 445 5.07 12.63 63.72
C SER A 445 4.45 13.27 62.48
N THR A 446 4.87 12.82 61.30
CA THR A 446 4.07 12.94 60.08
C THR A 446 3.88 11.56 59.49
N VAL A 447 2.67 11.02 59.67
CA VAL A 447 2.22 9.74 59.11
C VAL A 447 2.08 9.91 57.60
N ILE A 448 3.19 9.78 56.88
CA ILE A 448 3.21 9.61 55.43
C ILE A 448 3.10 8.11 55.15
N ASP A 449 2.24 7.79 54.18
CA ASP A 449 1.70 6.47 53.87
C ASP A 449 2.78 5.43 53.50
N CYS A 450 3.31 4.73 54.51
CA CYS A 450 4.34 3.68 54.42
C CYS A 450 4.01 2.58 53.38
N HIS A 451 2.72 2.40 53.06
CA HIS A 451 2.28 1.41 52.08
C HIS A 451 2.80 1.69 50.66
N SER A 452 2.90 2.97 50.26
CA SER A 452 3.35 3.34 48.91
C SER A 452 4.85 3.09 48.67
N SER A 453 5.67 3.15 49.73
CA SER A 453 7.12 2.92 49.64
C SER A 453 7.46 1.45 49.40
N ASN A 454 6.74 0.54 50.08
CA ASN A 454 6.97 -0.90 49.93
C ASN A 454 6.57 -1.41 48.53
N VAL A 455 5.47 -0.91 47.96
CA VAL A 455 5.06 -1.25 46.58
C VAL A 455 6.10 -0.81 45.55
N LEU A 456 6.74 0.35 45.77
CA LEU A 456 7.83 0.82 44.93
C LEU A 456 9.08 -0.05 45.06
N LEU A 457 9.46 -0.45 46.28
CA LEU A 457 10.61 -1.33 46.52
C LEU A 457 10.43 -2.71 45.88
N ASP A 458 9.23 -3.29 45.96
CA ASP A 458 8.90 -4.55 45.29
C ASP A 458 8.97 -4.42 43.76
N SER A 459 8.52 -3.28 43.23
CA SER A 459 8.63 -2.97 41.80
C SER A 459 10.09 -2.86 41.35
N PHE A 460 10.96 -2.26 42.16
CA PHE A 460 12.40 -2.22 41.91
C PHE A 460 13.02 -3.62 41.90
N GLY A 461 12.67 -4.48 42.85
CA GLY A 461 13.18 -5.86 42.90
C GLY A 461 12.75 -6.68 41.66
N SER A 462 11.51 -6.49 41.19
CA SER A 462 11.06 -7.12 39.93
C SER A 462 11.82 -6.59 38.71
N LEU A 463 12.17 -5.30 38.69
CA LEU A 463 12.91 -4.70 37.59
C LEU A 463 14.36 -5.21 37.53
N GLU A 464 15.05 -5.30 38.68
CA GLU A 464 16.40 -5.88 38.79
C GLU A 464 16.44 -7.32 38.28
N LYS A 465 15.43 -8.13 38.63
CA LYS A 465 15.31 -9.51 38.14
C LYS A 465 15.13 -9.59 36.62
N ASN A 466 14.30 -8.71 36.06
CA ASN A 466 14.08 -8.66 34.61
C ASN A 466 15.35 -8.23 33.87
N PHE A 467 16.11 -7.30 34.43
CA PHE A 467 17.36 -6.84 33.84
C PHE A 467 18.42 -7.95 33.79
N SER A 468 18.60 -8.67 34.90
CA SER A 468 19.49 -9.85 34.94
C SER A 468 19.10 -10.92 33.92
N ALA A 469 17.80 -11.11 33.66
CA ALA A 469 17.32 -12.02 32.62
C ALA A 469 17.67 -11.53 31.19
N ILE A 470 17.61 -10.21 30.95
CA ILE A 470 18.00 -9.59 29.69
C ILE A 470 19.51 -9.74 29.46
N GLU A 471 20.36 -9.46 30.45
CA GLU A 471 21.82 -9.62 30.36
C GLU A 471 22.21 -11.08 30.03
N LYS A 472 21.56 -12.05 30.69
CA LYS A 472 21.77 -13.47 30.38
C LYS A 472 21.39 -13.81 28.94
N THR A 473 20.30 -13.22 28.44
CA THR A 473 19.85 -13.41 27.06
C THR A 473 20.83 -12.79 26.07
N GLN A 474 21.33 -11.58 26.36
CA GLN A 474 22.38 -10.93 25.57
C GLN A 474 23.63 -11.80 25.46
N SER A 475 24.16 -12.29 26.59
CA SER A 475 25.35 -13.15 26.59
C SER A 475 25.13 -14.48 25.83
N THR A 476 23.90 -14.99 25.82
CA THR A 476 23.54 -16.18 25.03
C THR A 476 23.56 -15.85 23.53
N LEU A 477 22.98 -14.72 23.14
CA LEU A 477 22.97 -14.27 21.74
C LEU A 477 24.38 -13.97 21.22
N GLU A 478 25.24 -13.35 22.01
CA GLU A 478 26.65 -13.10 21.65
C GLU A 478 27.38 -14.41 21.30
N LYS A 479 27.20 -15.46 22.11
CA LYS A 479 27.75 -16.80 21.84
C LYS A 479 27.16 -17.43 20.58
N ASP A 480 25.85 -17.30 20.37
CA ASP A 480 25.21 -17.82 19.16
C ASP A 480 25.75 -17.11 17.90
N PHE A 481 26.01 -15.80 17.98
CA PHE A 481 26.62 -15.03 16.89
C PHE A 481 28.05 -15.48 16.58
N GLU A 482 28.89 -15.75 17.59
CA GLU A 482 30.22 -16.33 17.39
C GLU A 482 30.14 -17.66 16.63
N VAL A 483 29.24 -18.56 17.05
CA VAL A 483 29.02 -19.86 16.38
C VAL A 483 28.52 -19.68 14.94
N PHE A 484 27.68 -18.68 14.66
CA PHE A 484 27.27 -18.38 13.29
C PHE A 484 28.41 -17.82 12.44
N GLY A 485 29.30 -17.00 13.03
CA GLY A 485 30.52 -16.51 12.37
C GLY A 485 31.41 -17.67 11.92
N GLU A 486 31.72 -18.59 12.82
CA GLU A 486 32.53 -19.78 12.51
C GLU A 486 31.93 -20.63 11.36
N LYS A 487 30.59 -20.77 11.33
CA LYS A 487 29.91 -21.49 10.25
C LYS A 487 29.97 -20.77 8.91
N LEU A 488 29.92 -19.43 8.91
CA LEU A 488 30.06 -18.64 7.70
C LEU A 488 31.48 -18.71 7.14
N ASP A 489 32.49 -18.67 8.00
CA ASP A 489 33.88 -18.84 7.61
C ASP A 489 34.12 -20.22 6.97
N SER A 490 33.62 -21.28 7.61
CA SER A 490 33.66 -22.64 7.05
C SER A 490 32.96 -22.76 5.69
N LEU A 491 31.88 -22.02 5.47
CA LEU A 491 31.15 -22.04 4.19
C LEU A 491 31.87 -21.22 3.11
N ASP A 492 32.54 -20.12 3.46
CA ASP A 492 33.38 -19.35 2.52
C ASP A 492 34.62 -20.15 2.10
N GLU A 493 35.20 -20.96 3.00
CA GLU A 493 36.22 -21.95 2.67
C GLU A 493 35.71 -23.00 1.67
N GLU A 494 34.52 -23.57 1.90
CA GLU A 494 33.91 -24.56 0.99
C GLU A 494 33.61 -23.95 -0.39
N ILE A 495 33.08 -22.71 -0.44
CA ILE A 495 32.87 -21.97 -1.70
C ILE A 495 34.18 -21.74 -2.45
N THR A 496 35.27 -21.44 -1.73
CA THR A 496 36.58 -21.22 -2.33
C THR A 496 37.10 -22.51 -2.98
N LEU A 497 36.96 -23.65 -2.29
CA LEU A 497 37.28 -24.97 -2.81
C LEU A 497 36.50 -25.30 -4.11
N TYR A 498 35.18 -25.09 -4.13
CA TYR A 498 34.39 -25.31 -5.35
C TYR A 498 34.78 -24.39 -6.51
N ARG A 499 35.22 -23.16 -6.22
CA ARG A 499 35.70 -22.23 -7.27
C ARG A 499 37.00 -22.72 -7.88
N GLU A 500 37.91 -23.26 -7.09
CA GLU A 500 39.16 -23.86 -7.57
C GLU A 500 38.89 -25.11 -8.43
N GLU A 501 37.99 -25.99 -7.99
CA GLU A 501 37.56 -27.16 -8.77
C GLU A 501 36.95 -26.76 -10.11
N LEU A 502 36.10 -25.72 -10.13
CA LEU A 502 35.47 -25.21 -11.35
C LEU A 502 36.50 -24.60 -12.31
N LEU A 503 37.53 -23.94 -11.79
CA LEU A 503 38.66 -23.43 -12.56
C LEU A 503 39.44 -24.56 -13.23
N HIS A 504 39.79 -25.61 -12.48
CA HIS A 504 40.45 -26.80 -13.03
C HIS A 504 39.60 -27.51 -14.09
N LEU A 505 38.28 -27.62 -13.87
CA LEU A 505 37.38 -28.19 -14.87
C LEU A 505 37.34 -27.35 -16.15
N HIS A 506 37.32 -26.02 -16.02
CA HIS A 506 37.33 -25.11 -17.15
C HIS A 506 38.64 -25.18 -17.95
N GLU A 507 39.79 -25.32 -17.28
CA GLU A 507 41.09 -25.57 -17.92
C GLU A 507 41.12 -26.92 -18.64
N GLY A 508 40.61 -27.99 -18.03
CA GLY A 508 40.50 -29.30 -18.69
C GLY A 508 39.62 -29.28 -19.94
N ILE A 509 38.49 -28.56 -19.90
CA ILE A 509 37.63 -28.36 -21.08
C ILE A 509 38.38 -27.58 -22.18
N LYS A 510 39.17 -26.56 -21.81
CA LYS A 510 40.02 -25.83 -22.77
C LYS A 510 41.04 -26.76 -23.42
N GLU A 511 41.75 -27.59 -22.66
CA GLU A 511 42.73 -28.52 -23.24
C GLU A 511 42.08 -29.53 -24.22
N ILE A 512 40.91 -30.07 -23.88
CA ILE A 512 40.15 -30.97 -24.76
C ILE A 512 39.72 -30.25 -26.05
N THR A 513 39.24 -29.01 -25.93
CA THR A 513 38.80 -28.23 -27.11
C THR A 513 39.97 -27.79 -27.99
N TYR A 514 41.15 -27.52 -27.43
CA TYR A 514 42.37 -27.22 -28.21
C TYR A 514 42.99 -28.45 -28.88
N ASN A 515 43.03 -29.61 -28.21
CA ASN A 515 43.66 -30.81 -28.75
C ASN A 515 42.79 -31.59 -29.73
N THR A 516 41.49 -31.30 -29.79
CA THR A 516 40.60 -32.05 -30.65
C THR A 516 40.13 -31.23 -31.85
N GLY A 517 40.72 -31.52 -33.01
CA GLY A 517 40.05 -31.30 -34.31
C GLY A 517 38.68 -31.99 -34.43
N PHE A 518 38.20 -32.64 -33.37
CA PHE A 518 36.87 -33.23 -33.18
C PHE A 518 35.75 -32.19 -33.28
N PHE A 519 35.91 -30.98 -32.71
CA PHE A 519 34.88 -29.94 -32.86
C PHE A 519 34.74 -29.47 -34.30
N ASN A 520 35.86 -29.34 -35.03
CA ASN A 520 35.85 -29.06 -36.47
C ASN A 520 35.32 -30.25 -37.29
N ARG A 521 35.56 -31.49 -36.88
CA ARG A 521 34.98 -32.69 -37.53
C ARG A 521 33.47 -32.83 -37.31
N ILE A 522 32.96 -32.52 -36.12
CA ILE A 522 31.52 -32.48 -35.84
C ILE A 522 30.88 -31.33 -36.61
N LYS A 523 31.50 -30.16 -36.65
CA LYS A 523 31.00 -29.01 -37.42
C LYS A 523 30.88 -29.34 -38.91
N ASN A 524 31.85 -30.07 -39.47
CA ASN A 524 31.83 -30.55 -40.86
C ASN A 524 30.87 -31.73 -41.12
N LEU A 525 30.32 -32.37 -40.07
CA LEU A 525 29.32 -33.44 -40.20
C LEU A 525 27.88 -32.87 -40.29
N PHE A 526 27.69 -31.61 -39.89
CA PHE A 526 26.40 -30.92 -39.88
C PHE A 526 26.33 -29.72 -40.83
N SER A 527 27.34 -29.54 -41.67
CA SER A 527 27.40 -28.58 -42.79
C SER A 527 27.62 -29.34 -44.08
#